data_AF-A0A7X2TH08-F1
#
_entry.id   AF-A0A7X2TH08-F1
#
_cell.length_a   1.000
_cell.length_b   1.000
_cell.length_c   1.000
_cell.angle_alpha   90.00
_cell.angle_beta   90.00
_cell.angle_gamma   90.00
#
_symmetry.space_group_name_H-M   'P 1'
#
loop_
_entity.id
_entity.type
_entity.pdbx_description
1 polymer ?
#
loop_
_entity_poly.entity_id
_entity_poly.type
_entity_poly.pdbx_seq_one_letter_code
_entity_poly.pdbx_strand_id
1 'polypeptide(L)'
;MPEKMPPIEKVYEAYSAIADERIIMHDTYALVKSSDGKKTYEVDWKDNVYSSSDNATYWQGYPGYPVLAVLMLQGKLPYHKENAEKMKNVPWKKWNDQYKRDYAAAAEHVFQELEEKGISSQNIRTDAEAAMQALSGLDLTVRRGRLKHSE
;
A
#
# COMPACT_ATOMS: atom_id res chain seq x y z
N MET A 1 -0.63 -18.52 0.01
CA MET A 1 -0.28 -17.66 -1.15
C MET A 1 -1.47 -16.75 -1.48
N PRO A 2 -1.27 -15.44 -1.73
CA PRO A 2 -2.37 -14.55 -2.07
C PRO A 2 -3.04 -14.99 -3.38
N GLU A 3 -4.38 -15.12 -3.39
CA GLU A 3 -5.16 -15.58 -4.57
C GLU A 3 -4.97 -14.67 -5.81
N LYS A 4 -4.62 -13.40 -5.59
CA LYS A 4 -4.37 -12.42 -6.64
C LYS A 4 -3.32 -11.41 -6.18
N MET A 5 -2.38 -11.10 -7.07
CA MET A 5 -1.40 -10.05 -6.83
C MET A 5 -2.03 -8.66 -7.03
N PRO A 6 -1.72 -7.68 -6.17
CA PRO A 6 -2.12 -6.31 -6.39
C PRO A 6 -1.34 -5.70 -7.57
N PRO A 7 -1.83 -4.63 -8.20
CA PRO A 7 -1.02 -3.85 -9.13
C PRO A 7 0.10 -3.13 -8.35
N ILE A 8 1.28 -2.98 -8.95
CA ILE A 8 2.49 -2.46 -8.28
C ILE A 8 2.28 -1.05 -7.71
N GLU A 9 1.36 -0.28 -8.28
CA GLU A 9 1.00 1.06 -7.83
C GLU A 9 0.50 1.09 -6.39
N LYS A 10 -0.03 -0.03 -5.88
CA LYS A 10 -0.40 -0.16 -4.47
C LYS A 10 0.79 -0.14 -3.53
N VAL A 11 1.98 -0.53 -4.00
CA VAL A 11 3.22 -0.38 -3.24
C VAL A 11 3.59 1.11 -3.13
N TYR A 12 3.46 1.88 -4.21
CA TYR A 12 3.73 3.32 -4.18
C TYR A 12 2.73 4.08 -3.27
N GLU A 13 1.44 3.69 -3.31
CA GLU A 13 0.44 4.21 -2.37
C GLU A 13 0.77 3.87 -0.90
N ALA A 14 1.30 2.67 -0.65
CA ALA A 14 1.74 2.22 0.67
C ALA A 14 2.96 3.00 1.17
N TYR A 15 3.94 3.26 0.30
CA TYR A 15 5.11 4.09 0.60
C TYR A 15 4.70 5.50 1.05
N SER A 16 3.80 6.16 0.31
CA SER A 16 3.27 7.46 0.75
C SER A 16 2.54 7.34 2.09
N ALA A 17 1.77 6.28 2.33
CA ALA A 17 1.06 6.12 3.62
C ALA A 17 2.02 5.99 4.81
N ILE A 18 3.16 5.31 4.61
CA ILE A 18 4.22 5.20 5.61
C ILE A 18 4.92 6.54 5.82
N ALA A 19 5.36 7.19 4.73
CA ALA A 19 6.10 8.46 4.79
C ALA A 19 5.26 9.66 5.29
N ASP A 20 3.94 9.62 5.04
CA ASP A 20 2.99 10.60 5.55
C ASP A 20 2.57 10.32 7.01
N GLU A 21 3.12 9.26 7.64
CA GLU A 21 2.76 8.82 8.99
C GLU A 21 1.23 8.61 9.16
N ARG A 22 0.58 8.11 8.10
CA ARG A 22 -0.88 7.90 8.03
C ARG A 22 -1.35 6.60 8.68
N ILE A 23 -0.48 5.89 9.39
CA ILE A 23 -0.71 4.54 9.90
C ILE A 23 -0.55 4.53 11.41
N ILE A 24 -1.58 4.04 12.10
CA ILE A 24 -1.56 3.79 13.54
C ILE A 24 -1.63 2.28 13.74
N MET A 25 -0.55 1.71 14.27
CA MET A 25 -0.43 0.27 14.54
C MET A 25 -0.97 -0.06 15.94
N HIS A 26 -1.71 -1.17 16.03
CA HIS A 26 -2.08 -1.84 17.28
C HIS A 26 -1.63 -3.31 17.22
N ASP A 27 -1.95 -4.10 18.25
CA ASP A 27 -1.47 -5.49 18.38
C ASP A 27 -1.98 -6.41 17.27
N THR A 28 -3.28 -6.31 16.94
CA THR A 28 -3.97 -7.19 15.98
C THR A 28 -4.65 -6.44 14.84
N TYR A 29 -4.53 -5.11 14.82
CA TYR A 29 -5.11 -4.29 13.76
C TYR A 29 -4.35 -2.97 13.57
N ALA A 30 -4.61 -2.28 12.48
CA ALA A 30 -4.07 -0.95 12.19
C ALA A 30 -5.12 -0.07 11.54
N LEU A 31 -4.98 1.24 11.77
CA LEU A 31 -5.78 2.27 11.13
C LEU A 31 -4.92 3.00 10.10
N VAL A 32 -5.35 3.01 8.84
CA VAL A 32 -4.64 3.63 7.72
C VAL A 32 -5.52 4.73 7.12
N LYS A 33 -5.07 5.98 7.20
CA LYS A 33 -5.80 7.12 6.59
C LYS A 33 -5.56 7.18 5.09
N SER A 34 -6.57 7.59 4.32
CA SER A 34 -6.44 7.88 2.89
C SER A 34 -5.52 9.07 2.62
N SER A 35 -5.01 9.20 1.38
CA SER A 35 -4.16 10.33 0.97
C SER A 35 -4.84 11.70 1.07
N ASP A 36 -6.19 11.74 1.05
CA ASP A 36 -6.97 12.97 1.27
C ASP A 36 -7.45 13.13 2.73
N GLY A 37 -7.09 12.20 3.63
CA GLY A 37 -7.49 12.18 5.04
C GLY A 37 -8.98 11.96 5.31
N LYS A 38 -9.82 11.80 4.28
CA LYS A 38 -11.28 11.72 4.43
C LYS A 38 -11.77 10.35 4.86
N LYS A 39 -10.98 9.30 4.63
CA LYS A 39 -11.31 7.92 4.99
C LYS A 39 -10.23 7.34 5.90
N THR A 40 -10.66 6.52 6.85
CA THR A 40 -9.78 5.66 7.62
C THR A 40 -10.15 4.23 7.30
N TYR A 41 -9.18 3.46 6.84
CA TYR A 41 -9.29 2.05 6.57
C TYR A 41 -8.78 1.29 7.77
N GLU A 42 -9.45 0.19 8.09
CA GLU A 42 -9.05 -0.74 9.13
C GLU A 42 -8.38 -1.93 8.44
N VAL A 43 -7.26 -2.38 9.00
CA VAL A 43 -6.56 -3.59 8.59
C VAL A 43 -6.50 -4.48 9.82
N ASP A 44 -7.22 -5.59 9.83
CA ASP A 44 -7.14 -6.59 10.90
C ASP A 44 -6.24 -7.75 10.46
N TRP A 45 -5.56 -8.37 11.42
CA TRP A 45 -4.84 -9.60 11.16
C TRP A 45 -4.93 -10.60 12.31
N LYS A 46 -4.85 -11.88 11.95
CA LYS A 46 -4.62 -13.00 12.86
C LYS A 46 -3.71 -14.00 12.14
N ASP A 47 -2.55 -14.28 12.72
CA ASP A 47 -1.50 -15.11 12.12
C ASP A 47 -1.08 -14.58 10.72
N ASN A 48 -1.39 -15.36 9.68
CA ASN A 48 -1.12 -15.05 8.27
C ASN A 48 -2.38 -14.57 7.51
N VAL A 49 -3.49 -14.35 8.21
CA VAL A 49 -4.76 -13.91 7.64
C VAL A 49 -4.93 -12.42 7.89
N TYR A 50 -5.13 -11.66 6.81
CA TYR A 50 -5.34 -10.21 6.84
C TYR A 50 -6.67 -9.87 6.20
N SER A 51 -7.35 -8.85 6.72
CA SER A 51 -8.53 -8.26 6.09
C SER A 51 -8.42 -6.74 6.10
N SER A 52 -9.06 -6.07 5.15
CA SER A 52 -9.15 -4.62 5.18
C SER A 52 -10.52 -4.13 4.72
N SER A 53 -10.96 -3.02 5.31
CA SER A 53 -12.15 -2.28 4.87
C SER A 53 -11.92 -1.47 3.59
N ASP A 54 -10.71 -1.45 3.04
CA ASP A 54 -10.45 -0.83 1.74
C ASP A 54 -11.12 -1.59 0.60
N ASN A 55 -11.65 -0.82 -0.36
CA ASN A 55 -12.42 -1.36 -1.49
C ASN A 55 -11.59 -2.30 -2.37
N ALA A 56 -10.28 -2.08 -2.51
CA ALA A 56 -9.46 -2.97 -3.31
C ALA A 56 -9.36 -4.34 -2.65
N THR A 57 -9.06 -4.38 -1.35
CA THR A 57 -9.03 -5.62 -0.56
C THR A 57 -10.39 -6.32 -0.51
N TYR A 58 -11.44 -5.55 -0.27
CA TYR A 58 -12.78 -6.08 -0.11
C TYR A 58 -13.38 -6.66 -1.40
N TRP A 59 -13.21 -5.99 -2.55
CA TRP A 59 -13.83 -6.40 -3.81
C TRP A 59 -12.90 -7.18 -4.74
N GLN A 60 -11.59 -6.88 -4.73
CA GLN A 60 -10.65 -7.45 -5.71
C GLN A 60 -9.93 -8.71 -5.20
N GLY A 61 -9.95 -8.99 -3.90
CA GLY A 61 -9.35 -10.20 -3.32
C GLY A 61 -7.82 -10.20 -3.30
N TYR A 62 -7.17 -9.05 -3.51
CA TYR A 62 -5.73 -8.85 -3.34
C TYR A 62 -5.46 -7.90 -2.16
N PRO A 63 -4.25 -7.92 -1.55
CA PRO A 63 -3.90 -6.96 -0.51
C PRO A 63 -3.80 -5.53 -1.09
N GLY A 64 -4.73 -4.65 -0.71
CA GLY A 64 -4.66 -3.22 -1.07
C GLY A 64 -3.51 -2.50 -0.37
N TYR A 65 -3.30 -1.22 -0.71
CA TYR A 65 -2.22 -0.41 -0.13
C TYR A 65 -2.21 -0.39 1.41
N PRO A 66 -3.35 -0.42 2.15
CA PRO A 66 -3.31 -0.45 3.60
C PRO A 66 -2.68 -1.72 4.13
N VAL A 67 -3.00 -2.88 3.53
CA VAL A 67 -2.43 -4.18 3.92
C VAL A 67 -0.94 -4.21 3.61
N LEU A 68 -0.54 -3.74 2.43
CA LEU A 68 0.88 -3.68 2.05
C LEU A 68 1.69 -2.81 3.01
N ALA A 69 1.16 -1.64 3.38
CA ALA A 69 1.83 -0.73 4.30
C ALA A 69 2.00 -1.34 5.70
N VAL A 70 0.98 -2.04 6.20
CA VAL A 70 1.04 -2.79 7.46
C VAL A 70 2.09 -3.90 7.39
N LEU A 71 2.10 -4.69 6.32
CA LEU A 71 3.09 -5.77 6.14
C LEU A 71 4.53 -5.23 6.11
N MET A 72 4.75 -4.07 5.48
CA MET A 72 6.04 -3.37 5.49
C MET A 72 6.44 -2.93 6.90
N LEU A 73 5.53 -2.31 7.66
CA LEU A 73 5.80 -1.88 9.04
C LEU A 73 6.00 -3.05 10.02
N GLN A 74 5.40 -4.21 9.73
CA GLN A 74 5.64 -5.45 10.48
C GLN A 74 6.96 -6.14 10.09
N GLY A 75 7.71 -5.61 9.12
CA GLY A 75 8.94 -6.22 8.60
C GLY A 75 8.71 -7.49 7.78
N LYS A 76 7.46 -7.78 7.39
CA LYS A 76 7.10 -8.93 6.54
C LYS A 76 7.32 -8.66 5.06
N LEU A 77 7.32 -7.38 4.64
CA LEU A 77 7.70 -6.95 3.30
C LEU A 77 8.88 -5.99 3.37
N PRO A 78 9.87 -6.11 2.46
CA PRO A 78 10.96 -5.17 2.38
C PRO A 78 10.46 -3.82 1.85
N TYR A 79 11.02 -2.75 2.37
CA TYR A 79 10.97 -1.42 1.78
C TYR A 79 12.15 -0.58 2.26
N HIS A 80 12.62 0.34 1.44
CA HIS A 80 13.62 1.33 1.83
C HIS A 80 12.95 2.61 2.27
N LYS A 81 13.10 2.95 3.56
CA LYS A 81 12.51 4.17 4.14
C LYS A 81 12.87 5.42 3.34
N GLU A 82 14.12 5.58 2.91
CA GLU A 82 14.56 6.72 2.08
C GLU A 82 13.83 6.83 0.74
N ASN A 83 13.47 5.70 0.12
CA ASN A 83 12.69 5.69 -1.10
C ASN A 83 11.23 5.99 -0.83
N ALA A 84 10.67 5.50 0.28
CA ALA A 84 9.32 5.84 0.69
C ALA A 84 9.17 7.34 1.00
N GLU A 85 10.14 7.97 1.66
CA GLU A 85 10.14 9.41 1.97
C GLU A 85 10.08 10.29 0.72
N LYS A 86 10.67 9.85 -0.41
CA LYS A 86 10.57 10.56 -1.69
C LYS A 86 9.14 10.59 -2.23
N MET A 87 8.32 9.63 -1.82
CA MET A 87 6.90 9.52 -2.21
C MET A 87 5.96 10.22 -1.20
N LYS A 88 6.49 11.02 -0.28
CA LYS A 88 5.70 11.77 0.70
C LYS A 88 4.80 12.81 0.03
N ASN A 89 3.61 13.01 0.58
CA ASN A 89 2.59 13.98 0.14
C ASN A 89 2.08 13.77 -1.30
N VAL A 90 2.24 12.58 -1.89
CA VAL A 90 1.69 12.30 -3.23
C VAL A 90 0.16 12.19 -3.16
N PRO A 91 -0.59 13.04 -3.88
CA PRO A 91 -2.05 13.06 -3.81
C PRO A 91 -2.66 11.98 -4.72
N TRP A 92 -2.39 10.69 -4.43
CA TRP A 92 -2.79 9.56 -5.28
C TRP A 92 -4.24 9.59 -5.74
N LYS A 93 -5.17 10.00 -4.88
CA LYS A 93 -6.59 10.10 -5.24
C LYS A 93 -6.82 11.09 -6.39
N LYS A 94 -6.19 12.27 -6.32
CA LYS A 94 -6.28 13.31 -7.35
C LYS A 94 -5.78 12.76 -8.69
N TRP A 95 -4.61 12.12 -8.69
CA TRP A 95 -4.02 11.57 -9.91
C TRP A 95 -4.84 10.39 -10.44
N ASN A 96 -5.25 9.45 -9.59
CA ASN A 96 -6.11 8.34 -9.99
C ASN A 96 -7.44 8.83 -10.61
N ASP A 97 -8.05 9.88 -10.07
CA ASP A 97 -9.27 10.46 -10.63
C ASP A 97 -9.00 11.16 -11.98
N GLN A 98 -7.90 11.93 -12.08
CA GLN A 98 -7.50 12.63 -13.31
C GLN A 98 -7.17 11.68 -14.47
N TYR A 99 -6.51 10.57 -14.17
CA TYR A 99 -6.18 9.51 -15.12
C TYR A 99 -7.28 8.45 -15.24
N LYS A 100 -8.51 8.73 -14.79
CA LYS A 100 -9.69 7.84 -14.94
C LYS A 100 -9.46 6.41 -14.42
N ARG A 101 -8.73 6.28 -13.31
CA ARG A 101 -8.33 5.02 -12.66
C ARG A 101 -7.33 4.19 -13.46
N ASP A 102 -6.66 4.79 -14.44
CA ASP A 102 -5.41 4.26 -14.97
C ASP A 102 -4.29 4.53 -13.95
N TYR A 103 -4.10 3.56 -13.05
CA TYR A 103 -3.13 3.67 -11.97
C TYR A 103 -1.70 3.77 -12.51
N ALA A 104 -1.39 3.05 -13.60
CA ALA A 104 -0.06 3.07 -14.21
C ALA A 104 0.25 4.47 -14.79
N ALA A 105 -0.70 5.08 -15.49
CA ALA A 105 -0.54 6.44 -16.00
C ALA A 105 -0.40 7.47 -14.86
N ALA A 106 -1.15 7.30 -13.76
CA ALA A 106 -1.03 8.14 -12.58
C ALA A 106 0.35 8.00 -11.90
N ALA A 107 0.86 6.77 -11.77
CA ALA A 107 2.20 6.52 -11.21
C ALA A 107 3.30 7.11 -12.09
N GLU A 108 3.20 6.95 -13.41
CA GLU A 108 4.16 7.51 -14.35
C GLU A 108 4.19 9.05 -14.26
N HIS A 109 3.03 9.69 -14.11
CA HIS A 109 2.98 11.13 -13.89
C HIS A 109 3.70 11.55 -12.59
N VAL A 110 3.49 10.84 -11.49
CA VAL A 110 4.18 11.11 -10.22
C VAL A 110 5.70 10.94 -10.38
N PHE A 111 6.16 9.92 -11.12
CA PHE A 111 7.57 9.74 -11.37
C PHE A 111 8.16 10.86 -12.22
N GLN A 112 7.43 11.35 -13.23
CA GLN A 112 7.86 12.52 -14.00
C GLN A 112 8.01 13.76 -13.10
N GLU A 113 7.05 14.02 -12.20
CA GLU A 113 7.16 15.13 -11.23
C GLU A 113 8.37 14.99 -10.28
N LEU A 114 8.81 13.76 -9.98
CA LEU A 114 10.01 13.51 -9.17
C LEU A 114 11.30 13.74 -9.97
N GLU A 115 11.36 13.25 -11.20
CA GLU A 115 12.52 13.45 -12.08
C GLU A 115 12.73 14.94 -12.39
N GLU A 116 11.65 15.71 -12.59
CA GLU A 116 11.70 17.17 -12.74
C GLU A 116 12.30 17.89 -11.51
N LYS A 117 12.17 17.28 -10.32
CA LYS A 117 12.78 17.75 -9.07
C LYS A 117 14.19 17.20 -8.85
N GLY A 118 14.75 16.47 -9.80
CA GLY A 118 16.07 15.83 -9.71
C GLY A 118 16.09 14.59 -8.82
N ILE A 119 14.94 14.01 -8.50
CA ILE A 119 14.81 12.81 -7.68
C ILE A 119 14.63 11.62 -8.60
N SER A 120 15.66 10.77 -8.71
CA SER A 120 15.58 9.56 -9.51
C SER A 120 14.54 8.58 -8.96
N SER A 121 13.60 8.20 -9.82
CA SER A 121 12.53 7.23 -9.57
C SER A 121 12.98 5.78 -9.71
N GLN A 122 14.14 5.52 -10.30
CA GLN A 122 14.61 4.16 -10.60
C GLN A 122 14.74 3.30 -9.33
N ASN A 123 15.36 3.84 -8.28
CA ASN A 123 15.51 3.12 -7.02
C ASN A 123 14.16 2.84 -6.33
N ILE A 124 13.16 3.72 -6.51
CA ILE A 124 11.80 3.52 -5.97
C ILE A 124 11.11 2.37 -6.71
N ARG A 125 11.25 2.30 -8.04
CA ARG A 125 10.69 1.22 -8.87
C ARG A 125 11.31 -0.13 -8.49
N THR A 126 12.64 -0.20 -8.37
CA THR A 126 13.35 -1.43 -7.97
C THR A 126 12.95 -1.90 -6.57
N ASP A 127 12.82 -0.98 -5.60
CA ASP A 127 12.36 -1.30 -4.24
C ASP A 127 10.92 -1.86 -4.25
N ALA A 128 10.04 -1.28 -5.08
CA ALA A 128 8.67 -1.76 -5.21
C ALA A 128 8.59 -3.14 -5.87
N GLU A 129 9.42 -3.42 -6.87
CA GLU A 129 9.53 -4.74 -7.50
C GLU A 129 10.01 -5.79 -6.48
N ALA A 130 10.99 -5.46 -5.64
CA ALA A 130 11.46 -6.33 -4.58
C ALA A 130 10.35 -6.63 -3.54
N ALA A 131 9.56 -5.63 -3.17
CA ALA A 131 8.39 -5.82 -2.31
C ALA A 131 7.33 -6.74 -2.94
N MET A 132 7.04 -6.57 -4.24
CA MET A 132 6.13 -7.43 -4.99
C MET A 132 6.63 -8.86 -5.10
N GLN A 133 7.94 -9.05 -5.31
CA GLN A 133 8.57 -10.36 -5.33
C GLN A 133 8.45 -11.05 -3.97
N ALA A 134 8.78 -10.35 -2.88
CA ALA A 134 8.63 -10.86 -1.51
C ALA A 134 7.18 -11.23 -1.19
N LEU A 135 6.22 -10.39 -1.61
CA LEU A 135 4.79 -10.64 -1.42
C LEU A 135 4.34 -11.92 -2.11
N SER A 136 4.86 -12.22 -3.30
CA SER A 136 4.49 -13.43 -4.04
C SER A 136 4.92 -14.73 -3.33
N GLY A 137 6.03 -14.68 -2.57
CA GLY A 137 6.52 -15.79 -1.75
C GLY A 137 5.92 -15.87 -0.35
N LEU A 138 5.16 -14.85 0.08
CA LEU A 138 4.59 -14.81 1.42
C LEU A 138 3.37 -15.73 1.52
N ASP A 139 3.30 -16.55 2.57
CA ASP A 139 2.06 -17.23 2.91
C ASP A 139 1.09 -16.24 3.55
N LEU A 140 0.36 -15.53 2.69
CA LEU A 140 -0.63 -14.53 3.04
C LEU A 140 -2.01 -14.96 2.57
N THR A 141 -3.00 -14.89 3.46
CA THR A 141 -4.41 -15.03 3.11
C THR A 141 -5.12 -13.69 3.29
N VAL A 142 -5.79 -13.21 2.25
CA VAL A 142 -6.58 -11.97 2.31
C VAL A 142 -8.06 -12.32 2.36
N ARG A 143 -8.77 -11.84 3.39
CA ARG A 143 -10.21 -12.07 3.58
C ARG A 143 -11.02 -10.80 3.38
N ARG A 144 -12.27 -11.01 2.97
CA ARG A 144 -13.30 -9.97 2.89
C ARG A 144 -14.01 -9.84 4.23
N GLY A 145 -14.31 -8.60 4.63
CA GLY A 145 -14.97 -8.29 5.90
C GLY A 145 -14.00 -8.34 7.10
N ARG A 146 -14.44 -7.81 8.24
CA ARG A 146 -13.65 -7.78 9.48
C ARG A 146 -13.37 -9.19 9.99
N LEU A 147 -12.17 -9.42 10.49
CA LEU A 147 -11.90 -10.57 11.34
C LEU A 147 -12.69 -10.39 12.64
N LYS A 148 -13.47 -11.40 13.02
CA LYS A 148 -14.12 -11.39 14.33
C LYS A 148 -13.02 -11.49 15.38
N HIS A 149 -12.83 -10.44 16.17
CA HIS A 149 -12.10 -10.51 17.42
C HIS A 149 -12.92 -11.41 18.34
N SER A 150 -12.48 -12.65 18.54
CA SER A 150 -13.05 -13.50 19.57
C SER A 150 -12.61 -12.95 20.92
N GLU A 151 -13.58 -12.44 21.69
CA GLU A 151 -13.43 -12.09 23.12
C GLU A 151 -12.92 -13.27 23.95
#